data_AF-A0A7U8C140-F1
#
_entry.id   AF-A0A7U8C140-F1
#
_cell.length_a   1.000
_cell.length_b   1.000
_cell.length_c   1.000
_cell.angle_alpha   90.00
_cell.angle_beta   90.00
_cell.angle_gamma   90.00
#
_symmetry.space_group_name_H-M   'P 1'
#
loop_
_entity.id
_entity.type
_entity.pdbx_description
1 polymer ?
#
loop_
_entity_poly.entity_id
_entity_poly.type
_entity_poly.pdbx_seq_one_letter_code
_entity_poly.pdbx_strand_id
1 'polypeptide(L)' 'MKKMPLAILPLMFASSFAAAADDCGKVSIADMNWSSATLMANVDRFILEHGFGCEAELVPGDTMP' A
#
# COMPACT_ATOMS: atom_id res chain seq x y z
N MET A 1 -15.93 -11.56 46.16
CA MET A 1 -16.24 -10.97 44.83
C MET A 1 -15.57 -9.61 44.74
N LYS A 2 -14.34 -9.58 44.21
CA LYS A 2 -13.49 -8.39 44.18
C LYS A 2 -13.97 -7.50 43.02
N LYS A 3 -14.57 -6.35 43.35
CA LYS A 3 -15.14 -5.39 42.41
C LYS A 3 -14.01 -4.86 41.52
N MET A 4 -13.94 -5.33 40.28
CA MET A 4 -12.95 -4.87 39.31
C MET A 4 -13.45 -3.53 38.72
N PRO A 5 -12.68 -2.43 38.82
CA PRO A 5 -13.16 -1.11 38.41
C PRO A 5 -13.16 -1.00 36.89
N LEU A 6 -14.32 -0.66 36.35
CA LEU A 6 -14.65 -0.54 34.92
C LEU A 6 -13.96 0.65 34.20
N ALA A 7 -12.93 1.24 34.80
CA ALA A 7 -12.37 2.54 34.38
C ALA A 7 -11.16 2.44 33.42
N ILE A 8 -10.72 1.24 33.03
CA ILE A 8 -9.48 1.04 32.23
C ILE A 8 -9.79 0.80 30.73
N LEU A 9 -11.06 0.61 30.36
CA LEU A 9 -11.45 0.19 29.01
C LEU A 9 -11.25 1.22 27.86
N PRO A 10 -11.24 2.56 28.05
CA PRO A 10 -11.09 3.47 26.92
C PRO A 10 -9.64 3.67 26.46
N LEU A 11 -8.63 3.24 27.21
CA LEU A 11 -7.22 3.52 26.88
C LEU A 11 -6.64 2.56 25.82
N MET A 12 -7.31 1.44 25.53
CA MET A 12 -6.81 0.45 24.56
C MET A 12 -7.23 0.70 23.10
N PHE A 13 -8.07 1.70 22.83
CA PHE A 13 -8.50 2.02 21.46
C PHE A 13 -7.62 3.08 20.75
N ALA A 14 -6.69 3.73 21.46
CA ALA A 14 -5.91 4.84 20.90
C ALA A 14 -4.61 4.41 20.17
N SER A 15 -4.21 3.14 20.24
CA SER A 15 -2.89 2.67 19.79
C SER A 15 -2.83 2.08 18.37
N SER A 16 -3.93 2.10 17.60
CA SER A 16 -4.00 1.36 16.32
C SER A 16 -3.84 2.21 15.05
N PHE A 17 -3.54 3.51 15.16
CA PHE A 17 -3.43 4.42 14.00
C PHE A 17 -2.05 5.05 13.82
N ALA A 18 -0.97 4.36 14.22
CA ALA A 18 0.34 4.67 13.70
C ALA A 18 0.41 4.18 12.25
N ALA A 19 -0.06 4.98 11.30
CA ALA A 19 0.23 4.76 9.89
C ALA A 19 1.75 4.83 9.74
N ALA A 20 2.38 3.73 9.33
CA ALA A 20 3.77 3.77 8.90
C ALA A 20 3.82 4.77 7.74
N ALA A 21 4.58 5.86 7.91
CA ALA A 21 4.93 6.71 6.78
C ALA A 21 5.89 5.89 5.92
N ASP A 22 5.35 5.21 4.91
CA ASP A 22 6.18 4.53 3.92
C ASP A 22 6.93 5.61 3.15
N ASP A 23 8.24 5.68 3.38
CA ASP A 23 9.16 6.55 2.64
C ASP A 23 9.27 5.97 1.22
N CYS A 24 8.28 6.29 0.40
CA CYS A 24 8.16 5.75 -0.94
C CYS A 24 9.30 6.31 -1.79
N GLY A 25 10.35 5.51 -1.97
CA GLY A 25 11.34 5.74 -3.01
C GLY A 25 10.75 5.51 -4.40
N LYS A 26 11.62 5.52 -5.41
CA LYS A 26 11.24 5.20 -6.79
C LYS A 26 10.85 3.72 -6.91
N VAL A 27 9.60 3.45 -7.27
CA VAL A 27 9.06 2.11 -7.52
C VAL A 27 9.13 1.82 -9.01
N SER A 28 9.67 0.66 -9.37
CA SER A 28 9.69 0.18 -10.75
C SER A 28 8.71 -0.97 -10.89
N ILE A 29 7.77 -0.85 -11.82
CA ILE A 29 6.72 -1.83 -12.11
C ILE A 29 7.06 -2.46 -13.46
N ALA A 30 7.11 -3.79 -13.49
CA ALA A 30 7.33 -4.53 -14.72
C ALA A 30 6.05 -4.51 -15.59
N ASP A 31 6.14 -3.97 -16.80
CA ASP A 31 5.06 -3.94 -17.78
C ASP A 31 5.10 -5.14 -18.72
N MET A 32 3.90 -5.71 -18.88
CA MET A 32 3.47 -6.85 -19.68
C MET A 32 3.36 -6.53 -21.18
N ASN A 33 3.61 -7.46 -22.12
CA ASN A 33 3.25 -7.27 -23.54
C ASN A 33 1.79 -7.67 -23.86
N TRP A 34 1.08 -8.29 -22.91
CA TRP A 34 -0.32 -8.68 -23.07
C TRP A 34 -1.27 -7.71 -22.35
N SER A 35 -2.42 -7.45 -22.97
CA SER A 35 -3.32 -6.33 -22.60
C SER A 35 -3.76 -6.29 -21.14
N SER A 36 -4.02 -7.45 -20.52
CA SER A 36 -4.45 -7.49 -19.12
C SER A 36 -3.33 -7.13 -18.15
N ALA A 37 -2.08 -7.50 -18.43
CA ALA A 37 -0.95 -7.07 -17.61
C ALA A 37 -0.66 -5.59 -17.79
N THR A 38 -0.69 -5.07 -19.02
CA THR A 38 -0.52 -3.63 -19.25
C THR A 38 -1.58 -2.81 -18.53
N LEU A 39 -2.83 -3.27 -18.54
CA LEU A 39 -3.90 -2.64 -17.79
C LEU A 39 -3.58 -2.62 -16.28
N MET A 40 -3.21 -3.77 -15.71
CA MET A 40 -2.89 -3.86 -14.28
C MET A 40 -1.68 -3.01 -13.90
N ALA A 41 -0.61 -3.00 -14.69
CA ALA A 41 0.57 -2.18 -14.45
C ALA A 41 0.22 -0.68 -14.39
N ASN A 42 -0.70 -0.21 -15.25
CA ASN A 42 -1.18 1.17 -15.22
C ASN A 42 -2.09 1.46 -14.02
N VAL A 43 -2.92 0.50 -13.60
CA VAL A 43 -3.75 0.62 -12.39
C VAL A 43 -2.87 0.71 -11.14
N ASP A 44 -1.86 -0.15 -11.03
CA ASP A 44 -0.92 -0.16 -9.92
C ASP A 44 -0.15 1.16 -9.85
N ARG A 45 0.35 1.65 -10.99
CA ARG A 45 0.99 2.96 -11.11
C ARG A 45 0.07 4.09 -10.64
N PHE A 46 -1.18 4.11 -11.09
CA PHE A 46 -2.16 5.13 -10.69
C PHE A 46 -2.39 5.12 -9.17
N ILE A 47 -2.54 3.94 -8.58
CA ILE A 47 -2.75 3.79 -7.13
C ILE A 47 -1.52 4.27 -6.35
N LEU A 48 -0.31 3.92 -6.80
CA LEU A 48 0.91 4.34 -6.14
C LEU A 48 1.12 5.85 -6.23
N GLU A 49 0.89 6.46 -7.40
CA GLU A 49 1.04 7.91 -7.60
C GLU A 49 -0.02 8.72 -6.84
N HIS A 50 -1.28 8.29 -6.85
CA HIS A 50 -2.39 9.10 -6.34
C HIS A 50 -2.96 8.64 -5.00
N GLY A 51 -2.82 7.36 -4.65
CA GLY A 51 -3.26 6.78 -3.39
C GLY A 51 -2.18 6.80 -2.32
N PHE A 52 -0.92 6.62 -2.72
CA PHE A 52 0.22 6.53 -1.79
C PHE A 52 1.26 7.65 -1.95
N GLY A 53 1.20 8.45 -3.03
CA GLY A 53 2.14 9.55 -3.26
C GLY A 53 3.55 9.10 -3.65
N CYS A 54 3.69 7.89 -4.19
CA CYS A 54 4.97 7.31 -4.59
C CYS A 54 5.33 7.68 -6.03
N GLU A 55 6.62 7.79 -6.34
CA GLU A 55 7.10 7.83 -7.73
C GLU A 55 7.09 6.41 -8.29
N ALA A 56 6.34 6.18 -9.38
CA ALA A 56 6.21 4.87 -10.00
C ALA A 56 6.48 4.93 -11.52
N GLU A 57 7.38 4.06 -11.99
CA GLU A 57 7.75 3.96 -13.41
C GLU A 57 7.48 2.55 -13.94
N LEU A 58 6.94 2.47 -15.16
CA LEU A 58 6.79 1.21 -15.89
C LEU A 58 8.08 0.88 -16.63
N VAL A 59 8.59 -0.34 -16.46
CA VAL A 59 9.77 -0.86 -17.17
C VAL A 59 9.41 -2.14 -17.91
N PRO A 60 9.95 -2.40 -19.12
CA PRO A 60 9.71 -3.67 -19.81
C PRO A 60 10.18 -4.85 -18.95
N GLY A 61 9.30 -5.81 -18.69
CA GLY A 61 9.59 -6.97 -17.84
C GLY A 61 9.16 -8.32 -18.40
N ASP A 62 8.68 -8.34 -19.64
CA ASP A 62 8.28 -9.56 -20.32
C ASP A 62 9.40 -10.60 -20.38
N THR A 63 9.06 -11.82 -19.98
CA THR A 63 9.89 -13.02 -20.22
C THR A 63 9.29 -13.92 -21.29
N MET A 64 8.08 -13.60 -21.75
CA MET A 64 7.41 -14.25 -22.87
C MET A 64 7.65 -13.46 -24.16
N PRO A 65 8.07 -14.13 -25.25
CA PRO A 65 8.26 -13.50 -26.56
C PRO A 65 6.93 -13.09 -27.21
#